data_AF-A0A449BDH6-F1
#
_entry.id   AF-A0A449BDH6-F1
#
_cell.length_a   1.000
_cell.length_b   1.000
_cell.length_c   1.000
_cell.angle_alpha   90.00
_cell.angle_beta   90.00
_cell.angle_gamma   90.00
#
_symmetry.space_group_name_H-M   'P 1'
#
loop_
_entity.id
_entity.type
_entity.pdbx_description
1 polymer ?
#
loop_
_entity_poly.entity_id
_entity_poly.type
_entity_poly.pdbx_seq_one_letter_code
_entity_poly.pdbx_strand_id
1 'polypeptide(L)'
;MRIEKRSIVFQLLMYILFLLLAIFMIVRTVVGKEWVLYVGLGVFIVLGIIFFLMYKKGSVKPIEIRKAEIIINKYNLYVFMVGYLAQMLITNESIKNIVFWITSVILILSALVGIILHSRILLRDKNSRNIEIIG
;
A
#
# COMPACT_ATOMS: atom_id res chain seq x y z
N MET A 1 -12.48 -1.16 17.99
CA MET A 1 -11.46 -2.20 18.26
C MET A 1 -10.13 -1.50 18.42
N ARG A 2 -9.31 -1.89 19.39
CA ARG A 2 -8.01 -1.25 19.65
C ARG A 2 -6.91 -1.99 18.89
N ILE A 3 -6.14 -1.27 18.08
CA ILE A 3 -4.99 -1.80 17.34
C ILE A 3 -3.79 -0.88 17.61
N GLU A 4 -2.58 -1.43 17.65
CA GLU A 4 -1.37 -0.65 17.84
C GLU A 4 -1.17 0.37 16.71
N LYS A 5 -0.86 1.63 17.06
CA LYS A 5 -0.53 2.68 16.09
C LYS A 5 0.55 2.25 15.11
N ARG A 6 1.56 1.54 15.61
CA ARG A 6 2.66 0.98 14.84
C ARG A 6 2.18 0.10 13.68
N SER A 7 1.16 -0.74 13.92
CA SER A 7 0.59 -1.61 12.89
C SER A 7 -0.07 -0.80 11.76
N ILE A 8 -0.78 0.29 12.11
CA ILE A 8 -1.42 1.18 11.12
C ILE A 8 -0.41 1.95 10.30
N VAL A 9 0.66 2.44 10.93
CA VAL A 9 1.78 3.07 10.21
C VAL A 9 2.44 2.07 9.26
N PHE A 10 2.65 0.83 9.70
CA PHE A 10 3.21 -0.22 8.86
C PHE A 10 2.30 -0.56 7.66
N GLN A 11 0.99 -0.66 7.89
CA GLN A 11 0.03 -0.88 6.81
C GLN A 11 0.00 0.27 5.79
N LEU A 12 0.07 1.53 6.25
CA LEU A 12 0.20 2.69 5.36
C LEU A 12 1.46 2.58 4.47
N LEU A 13 2.59 2.21 5.07
CA LEU A 13 3.87 2.04 4.36
C LEU A 13 3.80 0.90 3.34
N MET A 14 3.16 -0.22 3.69
CA MET A 14 2.90 -1.31 2.74
C MET A 14 2.06 -0.87 1.55
N TYR A 15 1.04 -0.03 1.74
CA TYR A 15 0.25 0.50 0.62
C TYR A 15 1.05 1.47 -0.26
N ILE A 16 1.99 2.23 0.30
CA ILE A 16 2.94 3.04 -0.49
C ILE A 16 3.82 2.12 -1.34
N LEU A 17 4.32 1.01 -0.79
CA LEU A 17 5.07 0.01 -1.56
C LEU A 17 4.23 -0.60 -2.68
N PHE A 18 2.96 -0.91 -2.43
CA PHE A 18 2.04 -1.43 -3.43
C PHE A 18 1.82 -0.45 -4.59
N LEU A 19 1.71 0.85 -4.27
CA LEU A 19 1.62 1.90 -5.28
C LEU A 19 2.89 1.96 -6.13
N LEU A 20 4.06 1.97 -5.47
CA LEU A 20 5.36 1.98 -6.15
C LEU A 20 5.54 0.74 -7.03
N LEU A 21 5.13 -0.44 -6.55
CA LEU A 21 5.16 -1.68 -7.31
C LEU A 21 4.34 -1.56 -8.60
N ALA A 22 3.10 -1.08 -8.50
CA ALA A 22 2.23 -0.91 -9.67
C ALA A 22 2.81 0.10 -10.67
N ILE A 23 3.30 1.25 -10.20
CA ILE A 23 3.98 2.25 -11.05
C ILE A 23 5.19 1.62 -11.73
N PHE A 24 5.99 0.87 -10.98
CA PHE A 24 7.20 0.26 -11.48
C PHE A 24 6.93 -0.80 -12.54
N MET A 25 5.87 -1.59 -12.40
CA MET A 25 5.40 -2.52 -13.44
C MET A 25 5.07 -1.78 -14.73
N ILE A 26 4.32 -0.66 -14.65
CA ILE A 26 3.99 0.16 -15.82
C ILE A 26 5.27 0.71 -16.45
N VAL A 27 6.16 1.32 -15.66
CA VAL A 27 7.41 1.91 -16.17
C VAL A 27 8.26 0.85 -16.86
N ARG A 28 8.38 -0.35 -16.28
CA ARG A 28 9.11 -1.45 -16.90
C ARG A 28 8.48 -1.85 -18.24
N THR A 29 7.16 -2.01 -18.30
CA THR A 29 6.45 -2.38 -19.53
C THR A 29 6.58 -1.31 -20.62
N VAL A 30 6.57 -0.03 -20.26
CA VAL A 30 6.67 1.10 -21.22
C VAL A 30 8.10 1.33 -21.68
N VAL A 31 9.07 1.32 -20.77
CA VAL A 31 10.47 1.61 -21.10
C VAL A 31 11.14 0.41 -21.75
N GLY A 32 10.75 -0.83 -21.38
CA GLY A 32 11.27 -2.07 -21.97
C GLY A 32 12.76 -2.32 -21.71
N LYS A 33 13.37 -1.63 -20.74
CA LYS A 33 14.81 -1.75 -20.44
C LYS A 33 15.04 -2.50 -19.14
N GLU A 34 15.95 -3.47 -19.17
CA GLU A 34 16.30 -4.29 -18.00
C GLU A 34 16.88 -3.48 -16.85
N TRP A 35 17.56 -2.36 -17.11
CA TRP A 35 18.11 -1.51 -16.04
C TRP A 35 17.04 -0.93 -15.11
N VAL A 36 15.80 -0.79 -15.61
CA VAL A 36 14.66 -0.36 -14.79
C VAL A 36 14.51 -1.33 -13.62
N LEU A 37 14.61 -2.64 -13.86
CA LEU A 37 14.52 -3.71 -12.85
C LEU A 37 15.52 -3.49 -11.71
N TYR A 38 16.79 -3.20 -12.03
CA TYR A 38 17.82 -2.94 -11.03
C TYR A 38 17.54 -1.67 -10.22
N VAL A 39 17.09 -0.60 -10.87
CA VAL A 39 16.73 0.65 -10.20
C VAL A 39 15.55 0.43 -9.25
N GLY A 40 14.52 -0.31 -9.67
CA GLY A 40 13.40 -0.64 -8.80
C GLY A 40 13.82 -1.45 -7.59
N LEU A 41 14.61 -2.50 -7.79
CA LEU A 41 15.15 -3.29 -6.67
C LEU A 41 15.92 -2.41 -5.68
N GLY A 42 16.77 -1.50 -6.17
CA GLY A 42 17.46 -0.52 -5.32
C GLY A 42 16.49 0.33 -4.49
N VAL A 43 15.45 0.87 -5.11
CA VAL A 43 14.40 1.65 -4.42
C VAL A 43 13.68 0.79 -3.36
N PHE A 44 13.32 -0.45 -3.68
CA PHE A 44 12.67 -1.37 -2.73
C PHE A 44 13.57 -1.70 -1.54
N ILE A 45 14.87 -1.92 -1.75
CA ILE A 45 15.83 -2.19 -0.66
C ILE A 45 15.94 -0.97 0.26
N VAL A 46 16.12 0.23 -0.30
CA VAL A 46 16.23 1.47 0.48
C VAL A 46 14.96 1.70 1.31
N LEU A 47 13.78 1.51 0.70
CA LEU A 47 12.51 1.62 1.40
C LEU A 47 12.35 0.54 2.48
N GLY A 48 12.78 -0.69 2.21
CA GLY A 48 12.80 -1.78 3.19
C GLY A 48 13.61 -1.43 4.44
N ILE A 49 14.80 -0.84 4.26
CA ILE A 49 15.63 -0.35 5.36
C ILE A 49 14.91 0.77 6.12
N ILE A 50 14.34 1.74 5.42
CA ILE A 50 13.57 2.83 6.04
C ILE A 50 12.41 2.27 6.87
N PHE A 51 11.67 1.29 6.35
CA PHE A 51 10.58 0.66 7.08
C PHE A 51 11.06 -0.09 8.31
N PHE A 52 12.17 -0.80 8.23
CA PHE A 52 12.74 -1.48 9.39
C PHE A 52 13.11 -0.49 10.51
N LEU A 53 13.73 0.63 10.16
CA LEU A 53 14.08 1.68 11.11
C LEU A 53 12.83 2.37 11.70
N MET A 54 11.83 2.66 10.88
CA MET A 54 10.55 3.22 11.33
C MET A 54 9.79 2.26 12.24
N TYR A 55 9.80 0.96 11.90
CA TYR A 55 9.19 -0.07 12.72
C TYR A 55 9.83 -0.09 14.11
N LYS A 56 11.17 -0.07 14.22
CA LYS A 56 11.87 -0.08 15.52
C LYS A 56 11.52 1.11 16.41
N LYS A 57 11.22 2.29 15.83
CA LYS A 57 10.89 3.52 16.57
C LYS A 57 9.39 3.74 16.80
N GLY A 58 8.54 2.81 16.36
CA GLY A 58 7.08 2.97 16.40
C GLY A 58 6.49 2.96 17.81
N SER A 59 5.58 3.89 18.08
CA SER A 59 4.81 3.95 19.33
C SER A 59 3.81 2.78 19.43
N VAL A 60 3.84 2.04 20.55
CA VAL A 60 2.93 0.92 20.87
C VAL A 60 1.54 1.40 21.34
N LYS A 61 1.33 2.72 21.44
CA LYS A 61 0.03 3.28 21.86
C LYS A 61 -1.14 2.74 21.01
N PRO A 62 -2.22 2.25 21.64
CA PRO A 62 -3.39 1.75 20.92
C PRO A 62 -4.17 2.91 20.27
N ILE A 63 -4.72 2.66 19.08
CA ILE A 63 -5.65 3.53 18.37
C ILE A 63 -6.98 2.79 18.19
N GLU A 64 -8.07 3.52 18.29
CA GLU A 64 -9.40 2.99 18.00
C GLU A 64 -9.71 2.98 16.51
N ILE A 65 -10.11 1.80 16.03
CA ILE A 65 -10.45 1.55 14.63
C ILE A 65 -11.86 1.00 14.55
N ARG A 66 -12.59 1.47 13.54
CA ARG A 66 -13.97 1.03 13.26
C ARG A 66 -13.94 -0.32 12.55
N LYS A 67 -14.90 -1.20 12.85
CA LYS A 67 -15.03 -2.51 12.16
C LYS A 67 -15.15 -2.35 10.64
N ALA A 68 -15.87 -1.32 10.18
CA ALA A 68 -15.99 -1.00 8.77
C ALA A 68 -14.63 -0.71 8.09
N GLU A 69 -13.71 -0.02 8.77
CA GLU A 69 -12.37 0.30 8.23
C GLU A 69 -11.54 -0.98 8.03
N ILE A 70 -11.66 -1.96 8.94
CA ILE A 70 -11.00 -3.27 8.82
C ILE A 70 -11.59 -4.07 7.65
N ILE A 71 -12.91 -4.06 7.50
CA ILE A 71 -13.59 -4.78 6.42
C ILE A 71 -13.17 -4.19 5.06
N ILE A 72 -13.21 -2.86 4.92
CA ILE A 72 -12.76 -2.18 3.70
C ILE A 72 -11.31 -2.52 3.40
N ASN A 73 -10.42 -2.47 4.40
CA ASN A 73 -9.02 -2.83 4.23
C ASN A 73 -8.84 -4.27 3.73
N LYS A 74 -9.58 -5.23 4.31
CA LYS A 74 -9.55 -6.64 3.90
C LYS A 74 -9.96 -6.83 2.44
N TYR A 75 -11.08 -6.25 2.03
CA TYR A 75 -11.52 -6.31 0.63
C TYR A 75 -10.55 -5.62 -0.31
N ASN A 76 -9.99 -4.48 0.10
CA ASN A 76 -9.01 -3.77 -0.70
C ASN A 76 -7.75 -4.62 -0.95
N LEU A 77 -7.25 -5.32 0.08
CA LEU A 77 -6.14 -6.26 -0.07
C LEU A 77 -6.48 -7.43 -1.01
N TYR A 78 -7.70 -7.96 -0.95
CA TYR A 78 -8.12 -9.01 -1.87
C TYR A 78 -8.21 -8.52 -3.32
N VAL A 79 -8.76 -7.32 -3.55
CA VAL A 79 -8.79 -6.71 -4.88
C VAL A 79 -7.37 -6.52 -5.41
N PHE A 80 -6.46 -6.00 -4.58
CA PHE A 80 -5.05 -5.85 -4.96
C PHE A 80 -4.42 -7.20 -5.33
N MET A 81 -4.59 -8.21 -4.47
CA MET A 81 -4.02 -9.54 -4.68
C MET A 81 -4.56 -10.20 -5.96
N VAL A 82 -5.87 -10.16 -6.19
CA VAL A 82 -6.50 -10.72 -7.39
C VAL A 82 -6.01 -9.99 -8.65
N GLY A 83 -5.95 -8.66 -8.62
CA GLY A 83 -5.43 -7.87 -9.74
C GLY A 83 -3.98 -8.20 -10.07
N TYR A 84 -3.14 -8.38 -9.05
CA TYR A 84 -1.74 -8.75 -9.21
C TYR A 84 -1.57 -10.18 -9.76
N LEU A 85 -2.32 -11.14 -9.22
CA LEU A 85 -2.31 -12.52 -9.71
C LEU A 85 -2.80 -12.61 -11.16
N ALA A 86 -3.81 -11.81 -11.54
CA ALA A 86 -4.26 -11.75 -12.92
C ALA A 86 -3.14 -11.30 -13.87
N GLN A 87 -2.32 -10.31 -13.48
CA GLN A 87 -1.16 -9.91 -14.29
C GLN A 87 -0.11 -11.02 -14.44
N MET A 88 0.13 -11.78 -13.37
CA MET A 88 1.18 -12.79 -13.35
C MET A 88 0.77 -14.09 -14.04
N LEU A 89 -0.50 -14.48 -13.95
CA LEU A 89 -1.00 -15.78 -14.41
C LEU A 89 -1.51 -15.77 -15.85
N ILE A 90 -1.76 -14.59 -16.44
CA ILE A 90 -2.23 -14.51 -17.82
C ILE A 90 -1.07 -14.72 -18.79
N THR A 91 -1.09 -15.89 -19.42
CA THR A 91 -0.10 -16.32 -20.43
C THR A 91 -0.58 -16.06 -21.87
N ASN A 92 -1.86 -15.77 -22.07
CA ASN A 92 -2.43 -15.52 -23.39
C ASN A 92 -2.08 -14.10 -23.87
N GLU A 93 -1.13 -14.01 -24.80
CA GLU A 93 -0.61 -12.75 -25.36
C GLU A 93 -1.70 -11.85 -25.97
N SER A 94 -2.77 -12.41 -26.55
CA SER A 94 -3.84 -11.63 -27.19
C SER A 94 -4.62 -10.74 -26.21
N ILE A 95 -4.76 -11.18 -24.96
CA ILE A 95 -5.47 -10.42 -23.91
C ILE A 95 -4.51 -9.80 -22.89
N LYS A 96 -3.25 -10.23 -22.86
CA LYS A 96 -2.25 -9.83 -21.86
C LYS A 96 -2.09 -8.32 -21.76
N ASN A 97 -2.00 -7.61 -22.88
CA ASN A 97 -1.89 -6.15 -22.89
C ASN A 97 -3.12 -5.46 -22.29
N ILE A 98 -4.33 -5.89 -22.70
CA ILE A 98 -5.59 -5.30 -22.20
C ILE A 98 -5.69 -5.54 -20.69
N VAL A 99 -5.46 -6.78 -20.26
CA VAL A 99 -5.57 -7.12 -18.84
C VAL A 99 -4.50 -6.42 -18.03
N PHE A 100 -3.27 -6.30 -18.52
CA PHE A 100 -2.20 -5.55 -17.87
C PHE A 100 -2.62 -4.11 -17.55
N TRP A 101 -3.19 -3.38 -18.51
CA TRP A 101 -3.61 -1.99 -18.28
C TRP A 101 -4.77 -1.89 -17.30
N ILE A 102 -5.80 -2.74 -17.45
CA ILE A 102 -6.96 -2.75 -16.54
C ILE A 102 -6.52 -3.04 -15.10
N THR A 103 -5.74 -4.10 -14.91
CA THR A 103 -5.26 -4.50 -13.59
C THR A 103 -4.29 -3.47 -13.01
N SER A 104 -3.43 -2.83 -13.82
CA SER A 104 -2.54 -1.77 -13.35
C SER A 104 -3.33 -0.59 -12.75
N VAL A 105 -4.43 -0.19 -13.39
CA VAL A 105 -5.34 0.85 -12.86
C VAL A 105 -5.97 0.39 -11.55
N ILE A 106 -6.46 -0.85 -11.48
CA ILE A 106 -7.04 -1.43 -10.26
C ILE A 106 -6.02 -1.43 -9.11
N LEU A 107 -4.77 -1.84 -9.37
CA LEU A 107 -3.70 -1.88 -8.37
C LEU A 107 -3.37 -0.48 -7.83
N ILE A 108 -3.27 0.53 -8.72
CA ILE A 108 -3.05 1.92 -8.32
C ILE A 108 -4.19 2.43 -7.46
N LEU A 109 -5.45 2.26 -7.92
CA LEU A 109 -6.63 2.72 -7.17
C LEU A 109 -6.72 2.04 -5.81
N SER A 110 -6.49 0.73 -5.75
CA SER A 110 -6.47 -0.03 -4.50
C SER A 110 -5.39 0.49 -3.55
N ALA A 111 -4.18 0.74 -4.04
CA ALA A 111 -3.11 1.29 -3.22
C ALA A 111 -3.46 2.69 -2.68
N LEU A 112 -4.03 3.56 -3.52
CA LEU A 112 -4.49 4.89 -3.11
C LEU A 112 -5.59 4.83 -2.04
N VAL A 113 -6.58 3.95 -2.20
CA VAL A 113 -7.63 3.74 -1.19
C VAL A 113 -7.01 3.31 0.14
N GLY A 114 -6.05 2.39 0.11
CA GLY A 114 -5.32 1.96 1.30
C GLY A 114 -4.56 3.10 1.98
N ILE A 115 -3.85 3.93 1.21
CA ILE A 115 -3.14 5.11 1.71
C ILE A 115 -4.10 6.10 2.37
N ILE A 116 -5.21 6.42 1.70
CA ILE A 116 -6.20 7.38 2.20
C ILE A 116 -6.83 6.87 3.50
N LEU A 117 -7.21 5.58 3.55
CA LEU A 117 -7.83 4.97 4.72
C LEU A 117 -6.91 5.06 5.95
N HIS A 118 -5.66 4.62 5.82
CA HIS A 118 -4.72 4.60 6.95
C HIS A 118 -4.27 6.01 7.36
N SER A 119 -4.12 6.93 6.40
CA SER A 119 -3.85 8.33 6.68
C SER A 119 -4.98 8.98 7.48
N ARG A 120 -6.25 8.71 7.11
CA ARG A 120 -7.43 9.20 7.84
C ARG A 120 -7.50 8.65 9.27
N ILE A 121 -7.15 7.38 9.48
CA ILE A 121 -7.10 6.77 10.82
C ILE A 121 -6.05 7.49 11.69
N LEU A 122 -4.85 7.71 11.14
CA LEU A 122 -3.76 8.37 11.87
C LEU A 122 -4.05 9.85 12.17
N LEU A 123 -4.69 10.56 11.25
CA LEU A 123 -5.12 11.95 11.46
C LEU A 123 -6.21 12.06 12.52
N ARG A 124 -7.17 11.12 12.54
CA ARG A 124 -8.24 11.09 13.55
C ARG A 124 -7.67 10.90 14.95
N ASP A 125 -6.74 9.97 15.13
CA ASP A 125 -6.02 9.77 16.40
C ASP A 125 -5.26 11.02 16.84
N LYS A 126 -4.62 11.75 15.92
CA LYS A 126 -3.93 13.00 16.24
C LYS A 126 -4.91 14.07 16.74
N ASN A 127 -6.06 14.24 16.09
CA ASN A 127 -7.07 15.22 16.48
C ASN A 127 -7.73 14.89 17.82
N SER A 128 -8.02 13.61 18.09
CA SER A 128 -8.58 13.19 19.39
C SER A 128 -7.68 13.56 20.56
N ARG A 129 -6.36 13.41 20.42
CA ARG A 129 -5.40 13.77 21.48
C ARG A 129 -5.26 15.28 21.69
N ASN A 130 -5.38 16.09 20.63
CA ASN A 130 -5.30 17.55 20.79
C ASN A 130 -6.49 18.09 21.59
N ILE A 131 -7.65 17.42 21.55
CA ILE A 131 -8.83 17.82 22.33
C ILE A 131 -8.63 17.49 23.82
N GLU A 132 -8.01 16.35 24.16
CA GLU A 132 -7.69 15.99 25.55
C GLU A 132 -6.62 16.88 26.22
N ILE A 133 -5.84 17.63 25.44
CA ILE A 133 -4.79 18.52 25.98
C ILE A 133 -5.36 19.93 26.28
N ILE A 134 -6.49 20.28 25.68
CA ILE A 134 -7.10 21.62 25.78
C ILE A 134 -8.30 21.64 26.74
N GLY A 135 -8.92 20.48 27.02
CA GLY A 135 -10.00 20.32 28.00
C GLY A 135 -9.48 19.88 29.37
#